data_AF-A0A1W6UUU1-F1
#
_entry.id   AF-A0A1W6UUU1-F1
#
_cell.length_a   1.000
_cell.length_b   1.000
_cell.length_c   1.000
_cell.angle_alpha   90.00
_cell.angle_beta   90.00
_cell.angle_gamma   90.00
#
_symmetry.space_group_name_H-M   'P 1'
#
loop_
_entity.id
_entity.type
_entity.pdbx_description
1 polymer ?
#
loop_
_entity_poly.entity_id
_entity_poly.type
_entity_poly.pdbx_seq_one_letter_code
_entity_poly.pdbx_strand_id
1 'polypeptide(L)' 'MTDKFPKVFEVQGDTIIVDESLHDSLNVLAGRFYALHNYIERDGFDYSKSSHPQEQLMYRMALEAAYMQQQSGELDG' A
#
# COMPACT_ATOMS: atom_id res chain seq x y z
N MET A 1 -13.54 -3.79 -14.48
CA MET A 1 -13.55 -4.93 -13.57
C MET A 1 -13.16 -4.39 -12.21
N THR A 2 -14.10 -4.31 -11.27
CA THR A 2 -13.79 -3.93 -9.89
C THR A 2 -12.97 -5.05 -9.27
N ASP A 3 -11.83 -4.71 -8.69
CA ASP A 3 -11.05 -5.68 -7.92
C ASP A 3 -11.93 -6.29 -6.84
N LYS A 4 -11.85 -7.61 -6.67
CA LYS A 4 -12.53 -8.28 -5.57
C LYS A 4 -11.68 -8.12 -4.32
N PHE A 5 -12.07 -7.17 -3.47
CA PHE A 5 -11.62 -7.09 -2.09
C PHE A 5 -12.47 -8.00 -1.19
N PRO A 6 -11.95 -8.48 -0.05
CA PRO A 6 -10.61 -8.21 0.47
C PRO A 6 -9.49 -9.03 -0.20
N LYS A 7 -8.27 -8.49 -0.18
CA LYS A 7 -7.04 -9.18 -0.59
C LYS A 7 -6.29 -9.66 0.65
N VAL A 8 -5.60 -10.80 0.54
CA VAL A 8 -4.84 -11.39 1.64
C VAL A 8 -3.35 -11.26 1.36
N PHE A 9 -2.60 -10.75 2.32
CA PHE A 9 -1.16 -10.57 2.23
C PHE A 9 -0.49 -11.16 3.47
N GLU A 10 0.58 -11.92 3.26
CA GLU A 10 1.48 -12.34 4.34
C GLU A 10 2.46 -11.21 4.62
N VAL A 11 2.66 -10.76 5.85
CA VAL A 11 3.62 -9.73 6.27
C VAL A 11 4.28 -10.19 7.57
N GLN A 12 5.61 -10.27 7.58
CA GLN A 12 6.39 -10.69 8.77
C GLN A 12 5.95 -12.04 9.38
N GLY A 13 5.31 -12.91 8.60
CA GLY A 13 4.79 -14.21 9.04
C GLY A 13 3.35 -14.19 9.53
N ASP A 14 2.70 -13.02 9.55
CA ASP A 14 1.28 -12.86 9.85
C ASP A 14 0.46 -12.60 8.58
N THR A 15 -0.81 -13.00 8.63
CA THR A 15 -1.77 -12.73 7.57
C THR A 15 -2.51 -11.41 7.81
N ILE A 16 -2.46 -10.52 6.83
CA ILE A 16 -3.21 -9.25 6.80
C ILE A 16 -4.32 -9.33 5.75
N ILE A 17 -5.52 -8.92 6.16
CA ILE A 17 -6.66 -8.73 5.28
C ILE A 17 -6.72 -7.25 4.88
N VAL A 18 -6.54 -6.98 3.59
CA VAL A 18 -6.60 -5.64 3.01
C VAL A 18 -7.97 -5.48 2.34
N ASP A 19 -8.84 -4.68 2.95
CA ASP A 19 -10.07 -4.23 2.33
C ASP A 19 -9.82 -3.09 1.33
N GLU A 20 -10.88 -2.63 0.67
CA GLU A 20 -10.80 -1.56 -0.34
C GLU A 20 -10.31 -0.24 0.27
N SER A 21 -10.76 0.12 1.48
CA SER A 21 -10.38 1.38 2.13
C SER A 21 -8.91 1.39 2.55
N LEU A 22 -8.40 0.27 3.07
CA LEU A 22 -6.98 0.11 3.39
C LEU A 22 -6.17 0.10 2.08
N HIS A 23 -6.62 -0.60 1.04
CA HIS A 23 -5.96 -0.59 -0.25
C HIS A 23 -5.78 0.82 -0.82
N ASP A 24 -6.84 1.63 -0.83
CA ASP A 24 -6.81 3.01 -1.30
C ASP A 24 -5.83 3.86 -0.50
N SER A 25 -5.82 3.69 0.82
CA SER A 25 -4.88 4.38 1.72
C SER A 25 -3.43 4.02 1.42
N LEU A 26 -3.14 2.72 1.23
CA LEU A 26 -1.82 2.22 0.88
C LEU A 26 -1.38 2.73 -0.50
N ASN A 27 -2.31 2.79 -1.46
CA ASN A 27 -2.04 3.26 -2.81
C ASN A 27 -1.71 4.77 -2.82
N VAL A 28 -2.44 5.57 -2.02
CA VAL A 28 -2.13 7.00 -1.80
C VAL A 28 -0.75 7.19 -1.18
N LEU A 29 -0.37 6.36 -0.20
CA LEU A 29 0.96 6.44 0.42
C LEU A 29 2.09 6.15 -0.59
N ALA A 30 1.91 5.12 -1.44
CA ALA A 30 2.85 4.83 -2.53
C ALA A 30 2.93 6.01 -3.52
N GLY A 31 1.79 6.59 -3.91
CA GLY A 31 1.75 7.76 -4.78
C GLY A 31 2.47 8.98 -4.21
N ARG A 32 2.28 9.26 -2.91
CA ARG A 32 3.01 10.33 -2.21
C ARG A 32 4.52 10.15 -2.25
N PHE A 33 5.01 8.92 -2.09
CA PHE A 33 6.44 8.65 -2.23
C PHE A 33 6.96 9.08 -3.61
N TYR A 34 6.30 8.67 -4.68
CA TYR A 34 6.75 9.05 -6.03
C TYR A 34 6.56 10.55 -6.33
N ALA A 35 5.54 11.19 -5.77
CA ALA A 35 5.38 12.64 -5.86
C ALA A 35 6.58 13.39 -5.24
N LEU A 36 7.18 12.88 -4.16
CA LEU A 36 8.42 13.45 -3.58
C LEU A 36 9.62 13.36 -4.55
N HIS A 37 9.57 12.44 -5.51
CA HIS A 37 10.55 12.31 -6.59
C HIS A 37 10.18 13.13 -7.84
N ASN A 38 9.20 14.03 -7.76
CA ASN A 38 8.63 14.80 -8.88
C ASN A 38 8.01 13.92 -9.98
N TYR A 39 7.60 12.70 -9.65
CA TYR A 39 6.81 11.86 -10.56
C TYR A 39 5.33 12.20 -10.44
N ILE A 40 4.67 12.32 -11.59
CA ILE A 40 3.21 12.53 -11.67
C ILE A 40 2.60 11.20 -12.10
N GLU A 41 1.87 10.57 -11.19
CA GLU A 41 1.14 9.35 -11.48
C GLU A 41 -0.07 9.59 -12.38
N ARG A 42 -0.55 8.53 -13.01
CA ARG A 42 -1.78 8.56 -13.81
C ARG A 42 -2.98 8.45 -12.87
N ASP A 43 -4.09 9.06 -13.24
CA ASP A 43 -5.32 8.93 -12.47
C ASP A 43 -5.76 7.47 -12.35
N GLY A 44 -6.12 7.05 -11.14
CA GLY A 44 -6.47 5.67 -10.82
C GLY A 44 -5.34 4.64 -10.95
N PHE A 45 -4.06 5.06 -10.91
CA PHE A 45 -2.94 4.12 -10.95
C PHE A 45 -2.92 3.21 -9.72
N ASP A 46 -2.77 1.89 -9.92
CA ASP A 46 -2.75 0.89 -8.86
C ASP A 46 -1.33 0.32 -8.69
N TYR A 47 -0.62 0.79 -7.66
CA TYR A 47 0.74 0.36 -7.35
C TYR A 47 0.82 -1.12 -6.98
N SER A 48 -0.26 -1.72 -6.48
CA SER A 48 -0.30 -3.16 -6.15
C SER A 48 -0.28 -4.06 -7.39
N LYS A 49 -0.62 -3.50 -8.56
CA LYS A 49 -0.65 -4.21 -9.85
C LYS A 49 0.39 -3.74 -10.85
N SER A 50 1.24 -2.79 -10.47
CA SER A 50 2.24 -2.24 -11.38
C SER A 50 3.14 -3.35 -11.96
N SER A 51 3.56 -3.25 -13.22
CA SER A 51 4.60 -4.13 -13.77
C SER A 51 6.01 -3.72 -13.33
N HIS A 52 6.19 -2.55 -12.72
CA HIS A 52 7.48 -2.07 -12.24
C HIS A 52 7.76 -2.60 -10.83
N PRO A 53 8.85 -3.36 -10.61
CA PRO A 53 9.14 -3.96 -9.31
C PRO A 53 9.22 -2.94 -8.17
N GLN A 54 9.77 -1.75 -8.44
CA GLN A 54 9.91 -0.70 -7.43
C GLN A 54 8.56 -0.15 -6.97
N GLU A 55 7.58 -0.04 -7.87
CA GLU A 55 6.23 0.43 -7.57
C GLU A 55 5.49 -0.58 -6.69
N GLN A 56 5.60 -1.87 -7.01
CA GLN A 56 5.07 -2.95 -6.16
C GLN A 56 5.75 -2.97 -4.78
N LEU A 57 7.08 -2.82 -4.73
CA LEU A 57 7.83 -2.81 -3.47
C LEU A 57 7.45 -1.61 -2.59
N MET A 58 7.17 -0.45 -3.17
CA MET A 58 6.70 0.71 -2.40
C MET A 58 5.28 0.51 -1.86
N TYR A 59 4.38 -0.08 -2.63
CA TYR A 59 3.07 -0.50 -2.11
C TYR A 59 3.22 -1.49 -0.95
N ARG A 60 4.15 -2.43 -1.10
CA ARG A 60 4.45 -3.42 -0.07
C ARG A 60 5.03 -2.81 1.20
N MET A 61 5.92 -1.83 1.08
CA MET A 61 6.43 -1.05 2.20
C MET A 61 5.32 -0.29 2.94
N ALA A 62 4.37 0.31 2.21
CA ALA A 62 3.22 0.96 2.83
C ALA A 62 2.38 -0.04 3.63
N LEU A 63 2.18 -1.26 3.11
CA LEU A 63 1.47 -2.33 3.82
C LEU A 63 2.20 -2.73 5.10
N GLU A 64 3.53 -2.87 5.04
CA GLU A 64 4.35 -3.20 6.22
C GLU A 64 4.29 -2.10 7.27
N ALA A 65 4.31 -0.82 6.87
CA ALA A 65 4.14 0.30 7.79
C ALA A 65 2.75 0.30 8.46
N ALA A 66 1.68 0.05 7.71
CA ALA A 66 0.32 -0.03 8.25
C ALA A 66 0.17 -1.19 9.25
N TYR A 67 0.79 -2.34 8.96
CA TYR A 67 0.85 -3.47 9.88
C TYR A 67 1.59 -3.12 11.17
N MET A 68 2.76 -2.49 11.06
CA MET A 68 3.52 -2.05 12.23
C MET A 68 2.72 -1.04 13.08
N GLN A 69 1.96 -0.15 12.46
CA GLN A 69 1.07 0.78 13.17
C GLN A 69 -0.04 0.04 13.92
N GLN A 70 -0.68 -0.96 13.30
CA GLN A 70 -1.71 -1.78 13.95
C GLN A 70 -1.17 -2.56 15.14
N GLN A 71 0.08 -3.04 15.07
CA GLN A 71 0.72 -3.79 16.16
C GLN A 71 1.26 -2.91 17.29
N SER A 72 1.82 -1.74 16.96
CA SER A 72 2.44 -0.86 17.94
C SER A 72 1.41 -0.04 18.74
N GLY A 73 0.25 0.29 18.15
CA GLY A 73 -0.69 1.25 18.76
C GLY A 73 -0.12 2.66 18.96
N GLU A 74 1.13 2.90 18.57
CA GLU A 74 1.88 4.13 18.80
C GLU A 74 2.76 4.41 17.58
N LEU A 75 2.29 5.34 16.74
CA LEU A 75 3.08 6.49 16.28
C LEU A 75 2.09 7.64 16.00
N ASP A 76 1.39 8.06 17.06
CA ASP A 76 0.88 9.43 17.13
C ASP A 76 2.03 10.30 17.67
N GLY A 77 2.53 11.20 16.83
CA GLY A 77 3.59 12.15 17.16
C GLY A 77 4.18 12.81 15.93
#